data_AF-A0A8X6PXT5-F1
#
_entry.id   AF-A0A8X6PXT5-F1
#
_cell.length_a   1.000
_cell.length_b   1.000
_cell.length_c   1.000
_cell.angle_alpha   90.00
_cell.angle_beta   90.00
_cell.angle_gamma   90.00
#
_symmetry.space_group_name_H-M   'P 1'
#
loop_
_entity.id
_entity.type
_entity.pdbx_description
1 polymer ?
#
loop_
_entity_poly.entity_id
_entity_poly.type
_entity_poly.pdbx_seq_one_letter_code
_entity_poly.pdbx_strand_id
1 'polypeptide(L)'
;MIALRGEIAALSKQVERLSRDRSKNRFRRRYGNGSITVDSLSRIVSIEMPNPINNDEIAKSQESDLELQNLISNPQGLKLKKIVVPNSDIPLFCDLPTGTARPYIPKEYR
;
A
#
# COMPACT_ATOMS: atom_id res chain seq x y z
N MET A 1 18.29 51.26 -20.83
CA MET A 1 17.56 50.60 -19.73
C MET A 1 16.05 50.40 -20.03
N ILE A 2 15.66 50.11 -21.28
CA ILE A 2 14.23 49.86 -21.64
C ILE A 2 14.06 48.50 -22.35
N ALA A 3 15.07 47.99 -23.05
CA ALA A 3 15.00 46.72 -23.78
C ALA A 3 14.90 45.46 -22.89
N LEU A 4 15.57 45.43 -21.73
CA LEU A 4 15.58 44.26 -20.84
C LEU A 4 14.26 44.03 -20.09
N ARG A 5 13.37 45.03 -20.02
CA ARG A 5 12.05 44.88 -19.35
C ARG A 5 11.04 44.11 -20.21
N GLY A 6 11.18 44.13 -21.54
CA GLY A 6 10.28 43.41 -22.46
C GLY A 6 10.53 41.90 -22.45
N GLU A 7 11.79 41.48 -22.37
CA GLU A 7 12.18 40.07 -22.38
C GLU A 7 11.75 39.33 -21.10
N ILE A 8 11.81 39.99 -19.93
CA ILE A 8 11.35 39.43 -18.65
C ILE A 8 9.84 39.21 -18.67
N ALA A 9 9.07 40.14 -19.26
CA ALA A 9 7.62 40.00 -19.39
C ALA A 9 7.23 38.85 -20.35
N ALA A 10 8.01 38.65 -21.43
CA ALA A 10 7.82 37.55 -22.36
C ALA A 10 8.13 36.18 -21.72
N LEU A 11 9.24 36.08 -20.98
CA LEU A 11 9.63 34.87 -20.26
C LEU A 11 8.63 34.50 -19.14
N SER A 12 8.12 35.50 -18.39
CA SER A 12 7.11 35.26 -17.34
C SER A 12 5.79 34.72 -17.91
N LYS A 13 5.33 35.25 -19.07
CA LYS A 13 4.18 34.68 -19.80
C LYS A 13 4.43 33.27 -20.33
N GLN A 14 5.67 32.94 -20.67
CA GLN A 14 6.04 31.62 -21.18
C GLN A 14 6.08 30.57 -20.05
N VAL A 15 6.57 30.95 -18.86
CA VAL A 15 6.57 30.11 -17.66
C VAL A 15 5.14 29.83 -17.18
N GLU A 16 4.23 30.82 -17.20
CA GLU A 16 2.82 30.58 -16.87
C GLU A 16 2.10 29.63 -17.85
N ARG A 17 2.43 29.69 -19.15
CA ARG A 17 1.88 28.78 -20.17
C ARG A 17 2.36 27.34 -19.96
N LEU A 18 3.64 27.15 -19.66
CA LEU A 18 4.20 25.85 -19.30
C LEU A 18 3.65 25.29 -17.98
N SER A 19 3.31 26.18 -17.04
CA SER A 19 2.71 25.80 -15.75
C SER A 19 1.24 25.35 -15.90
N ARG A 20 0.51 25.92 -16.86
CA ARG A 20 -0.85 25.49 -17.21
C ARG A 20 -0.92 24.16 -17.96
N ASP A 21 0.17 23.73 -18.60
CA ASP A 21 0.19 22.50 -19.40
C ASP A 21 0.49 21.24 -18.58
N ARG A 22 1.13 21.36 -17.40
CA ARG A 22 1.35 20.22 -16.48
C ARG A 22 0.10 19.67 -15.81
N SER A 23 -1.07 20.30 -15.99
CA SER A 23 -2.35 19.81 -15.45
C SER A 23 -3.14 18.94 -16.43
N LYS A 24 -2.69 18.75 -17.68
CA LYS A 24 -3.38 17.88 -18.64
C LYS A 24 -2.54 16.67 -18.98
N ASN A 25 -2.48 15.73 -18.04
CA ASN A 25 -2.11 14.35 -18.33
C ASN A 25 -3.21 13.73 -19.22
N ARG A 26 -3.21 14.09 -20.51
CA ARG A 26 -4.25 13.73 -21.47
C ARG A 26 -3.95 12.32 -21.97
N PHE A 27 -4.31 11.33 -21.16
CA PHE A 27 -4.29 9.92 -21.55
C PHE A 27 -5.25 9.75 -22.74
N ARG A 28 -4.73 9.85 -23.98
CA ARG A 28 -5.52 9.61 -25.18
C ARG A 28 -5.81 8.11 -25.27
N ARG A 29 -6.88 7.67 -24.62
CA ARG A 29 -7.44 6.33 -24.85
C ARG A 29 -8.07 6.31 -26.24
N ARG A 30 -7.42 5.64 -27.18
CA ARG A 30 -8.07 5.19 -28.42
C ARG A 30 -9.23 4.31 -27.96
N TYR A 31 -10.47 4.69 -28.27
CA TYR A 31 -11.64 3.86 -28.06
C TYR A 31 -11.57 2.68 -29.05
N GLY A 32 -10.75 1.70 -28.70
CA GLY A 32 -10.87 0.32 -29.14
C GLY A 32 -11.70 -0.39 -28.10
N ASN A 33 -12.80 -0.98 -28.56
CA ASN A 33 -13.73 -1.81 -27.84
C ASN A 33 -13.07 -2.59 -26.67
N GLY A 34 -13.39 -2.25 -25.42
CA GLY A 34 -12.91 -2.97 -24.23
C GLY A 34 -12.34 -2.10 -23.10
N SER A 35 -13.20 -1.47 -22.30
CA SER A 35 -12.96 -1.42 -20.84
C SER A 35 -14.27 -1.09 -20.10
N ILE A 36 -14.93 -2.12 -19.59
CA ILE A 36 -15.85 -1.97 -18.46
C ILE A 36 -15.06 -1.82 -17.14
N THR A 37 -13.74 -2.05 -17.18
CA THR A 37 -12.86 -2.21 -16.02
C THR A 37 -12.24 -0.93 -15.46
N VAL A 38 -12.37 0.22 -16.13
CA VAL A 38 -11.74 1.47 -15.65
C VAL A 38 -12.64 2.22 -14.65
N ASP A 39 -13.96 2.11 -14.77
CA ASP A 39 -14.88 2.66 -13.77
C ASP A 39 -14.94 1.80 -12.49
N SER A 40 -14.51 0.53 -12.58
CA SER A 40 -14.52 -0.41 -11.44
C SER A 40 -13.41 -0.12 -10.42
N LEU A 41 -12.27 0.41 -10.84
CA LEU A 41 -11.17 0.78 -9.94
C LEU A 41 -11.37 2.16 -9.28
N SER A 42 -12.26 3.00 -9.82
CA SER A 42 -12.67 4.25 -9.17
C SER A 42 -13.55 4.03 -7.93
N ARG A 43 -14.01 2.80 -7.68
CA ARG A 43 -14.86 2.41 -6.55
C ARG A 43 -14.10 1.70 -5.43
N ILE A 44 -12.78 1.87 -5.32
CA ILE A 44 -12.08 1.47 -4.10
C ILE A 44 -12.46 2.51 -3.04
N VAL A 45 -13.66 2.34 -2.48
CA VAL A 45 -14.03 2.87 -1.16
C VAL A 45 -12.94 2.38 -0.23
N SER A 46 -12.32 3.31 0.50
CA SER A 46 -11.41 2.98 1.61
C SER A 46 -12.02 1.80 2.36
N ILE A 47 -11.39 0.64 2.29
CA ILE A 47 -11.85 -0.54 3.02
C ILE A 47 -11.51 -0.25 4.48
N GLU A 48 -12.39 0.50 5.14
CA GLU A 48 -12.37 0.66 6.58
C GLU A 48 -12.65 -0.73 7.14
N MET A 49 -11.60 -1.41 7.62
CA MET A 49 -11.80 -2.62 8.41
C MET A 49 -12.65 -2.20 9.61
N PRO A 50 -13.86 -2.76 9.79
CA PRO A 50 -14.79 -2.34 10.84
C PRO A 50 -14.18 -2.47 12.25
N ASN A 51 -13.16 -3.32 12.38
CA ASN A 51 -12.32 -3.45 13.56
C ASN A 51 -10.85 -3.43 13.09
N PRO A 52 -10.09 -2.34 13.28
CA PRO A 52 -8.65 -2.39 13.09
C PRO A 52 -8.09 -3.37 14.13
N ILE A 53 -7.66 -4.56 13.68
CA ILE A 53 -7.00 -5.50 14.58
C ILE A 53 -5.66 -4.88 14.97
N ASN A 54 -5.45 -4.69 16.27
CA ASN A 54 -4.22 -4.10 16.76
C ASN A 54 -3.07 -5.11 16.65
N ASN A 55 -2.06 -4.80 15.83
CA ASN A 55 -0.89 -5.66 15.64
C ASN A 55 -0.13 -5.90 16.95
N ASP A 56 -0.15 -4.93 17.88
CA ASP A 56 0.48 -5.07 19.21
C ASP A 56 -0.17 -6.18 20.03
N GLU A 57 -1.50 -6.24 19.99
CA GLU A 57 -2.26 -7.24 20.75
C GLU A 57 -2.08 -8.63 20.15
N ILE A 58 -2.09 -8.73 18.82
CA ILE A 58 -1.78 -10.00 18.14
C ILE A 58 -0.39 -10.49 18.52
N ALA A 59 0.62 -9.61 18.51
CA ALA A 59 1.99 -9.98 18.85
C ALA A 59 2.10 -10.53 20.29
N LYS A 60 1.42 -9.88 21.24
CA LYS A 60 1.36 -10.36 22.63
C LYS A 60 0.67 -11.70 22.74
N SER A 61 -0.50 -11.86 22.13
CA SER A 61 -1.22 -13.14 22.17
C SER A 61 -0.48 -14.25 21.45
N GLN A 62 0.29 -13.96 20.40
CA GLN A 62 1.20 -14.91 19.75
C GLN A 62 2.28 -15.44 20.71
N GLU A 63 2.87 -14.59 21.54
CA GLU A 63 3.93 -15.01 22.47
C GLU A 63 3.42 -15.98 23.56
N SER A 64 2.17 -15.78 24.01
CA SER A 64 1.52 -16.66 24.97
C SER A 64 0.81 -17.88 24.36
N ASP A 65 0.69 -17.96 23.02
CA ASP A 65 -0.05 -19.04 22.36
C ASP A 65 0.73 -20.37 22.37
N LEU A 66 0.19 -21.36 23.09
CA LEU A 66 0.71 -22.72 23.15
C LEU A 66 0.69 -23.42 21.78
N GLU A 67 -0.32 -23.15 20.95
CA GLU A 67 -0.39 -23.75 19.60
C GLU A 67 0.77 -23.25 18.74
N LEU A 68 1.08 -21.95 18.83
CA LEU A 68 2.19 -21.37 18.10
C LEU A 68 3.54 -21.96 18.54
N GLN A 69 3.75 -22.12 19.84
CA GLN A 69 4.98 -22.76 20.36
C GLN A 69 5.12 -24.21 19.87
N ASN A 70 4.02 -24.96 19.79
CA ASN A 70 4.01 -26.31 19.24
C ASN A 70 4.31 -26.34 17.74
N LEU A 71 3.82 -25.37 16.97
CA LEU A 71 4.11 -25.26 15.54
C LEU A 71 5.56 -24.82 15.27
N ILE A 72 6.15 -24.03 16.16
CA ILE A 72 7.57 -23.65 16.08
C ILE A 72 8.46 -24.85 16.43
N SER A 73 8.10 -25.64 17.44
CA SER A 73 8.88 -26.82 17.86
C SER A 73 8.75 -27.99 16.87
N ASN A 74 7.58 -28.16 16.26
CA ASN A 74 7.30 -29.20 15.27
C ASN A 74 6.71 -28.60 13.99
N PRO A 75 7.55 -28.04 13.11
CA PRO A 75 7.10 -27.44 11.86
C PRO A 75 6.58 -28.51 10.89
N GLN A 76 5.28 -28.76 10.92
CA GLN A 76 4.56 -29.68 10.02
C GLN A 76 4.39 -29.07 8.61
N GLY A 77 5.50 -28.66 7.98
CA GLY A 77 5.50 -27.98 6.68
C GLY A 77 5.22 -26.47 6.73
N LEU A 78 4.88 -25.93 7.91
CA LEU A 78 4.76 -24.49 8.16
C LEU A 78 6.15 -23.87 8.35
N LYS A 79 6.39 -22.72 7.72
CA LYS A 79 7.64 -21.96 7.83
C LYS A 79 7.37 -20.65 8.57
N LEU A 80 7.16 -20.77 9.87
CA LEU A 80 6.92 -19.64 10.75
C LEU A 80 8.22 -18.85 10.98
N LYS A 81 8.19 -17.55 10.69
CA LYS A 81 9.28 -16.61 10.99
C LYS A 81 8.70 -15.31 11.51
N LYS A 82 9.44 -14.63 12.40
CA LYS A 82 9.12 -13.25 12.79
C LYS A 82 9.45 -12.31 11.64
N ILE A 83 8.47 -11.53 11.20
CA ILE A 83 8.61 -10.54 10.13
C ILE A 83 8.00 -9.22 10.61
N VAL A 84 8.67 -8.11 10.33
CA VAL A 84 8.12 -6.77 10.54
C VAL A 84 7.16 -6.45 9.41
N VAL A 85 5.90 -6.23 9.73
CA VAL A 85 4.86 -5.94 8.73
C VAL A 85 5.02 -4.49 8.27
N PRO A 86 5.04 -4.18 6.96
CA PRO A 86 5.06 -2.80 6.51
C PRO A 86 3.86 -2.04 7.09
N ASN A 87 4.09 -0.85 7.67
CA ASN A 87 3.16 -0.03 8.46
C ASN A 87 3.02 -0.38 9.94
N SER A 88 3.77 -1.37 10.44
CA SER A 88 3.82 -1.75 11.86
C SER A 88 5.26 -2.11 12.24
N ASP A 89 5.85 -1.38 13.19
CA ASP A 89 7.21 -1.69 13.70
C ASP A 89 7.24 -2.94 14.60
N ILE A 90 6.12 -3.65 14.74
CA ILE A 90 5.96 -4.83 15.57
C ILE A 90 6.26 -6.09 14.74
N PRO A 91 7.14 -6.99 15.23
CA PRO A 91 7.42 -8.25 14.58
C PRO A 91 6.30 -9.27 14.87
N LEU A 92 5.69 -9.80 13.81
CA LEU A 92 4.67 -10.85 13.90
C LEU A 92 5.20 -12.18 13.38
N PHE A 93 4.75 -13.28 13.98
CA PHE A 93 4.98 -14.60 13.40
C PHE A 93 4.14 -14.78 12.14
N CYS A 94 4.81 -15.06 11.04
CA CYS A 94 4.24 -15.22 9.72
C CYS A 94 4.68 -16.54 9.11
N ASP A 95 3.75 -17.25 8.47
CA ASP A 95 4.06 -18.38 7.60
C ASP A 95 4.52 -17.88 6.22
N LEU A 96 5.59 -18.49 5.72
CA LEU A 96 6.27 -18.14 4.46
C LEU A 96 6.46 -19.37 3.57
N PRO A 97 5.39 -19.93 2.98
CA PRO A 97 5.54 -21.07 2.09
C PRO A 97 6.19 -20.66 0.76
N THR A 98 5.67 -19.62 0.09
CA THR A 98 6.22 -19.06 -1.16
C THR A 98 5.48 -17.76 -1.53
N GLY A 99 6.17 -16.63 -1.42
CA GLY A 99 5.78 -15.36 -2.07
C GLY A 99 4.89 -14.39 -1.27
N THR A 100 4.08 -14.87 -0.33
CA THR A 100 3.28 -13.99 0.55
C THR A 100 3.42 -14.38 2.02
N ALA A 101 3.78 -13.41 2.85
CA ALA A 101 3.82 -13.56 4.31
C ALA A 101 2.38 -13.59 4.84
N ARG A 102 2.01 -14.66 5.53
CA ARG A 102 0.69 -14.81 6.15
C ARG A 102 0.85 -14.76 7.67
N PRO A 103 0.40 -13.69 8.36
CA PRO A 103 0.50 -13.63 9.81
C PRO A 103 -0.33 -14.75 10.44
N TYR A 104 0.23 -15.41 11.45
CA TYR A 104 -0.50 -16.38 12.24
C TYR A 104 -1.45 -15.62 13.17
N ILE A 105 -2.76 -15.85 13.06
CA ILE A 105 -3.74 -15.22 13.94
C ILE A 105 -4.06 -16.18 15.10
N PRO A 106 -3.82 -15.80 16.37
CA PRO A 106 -4.23 -16.57 17.54
C PRO A 106 -5.75 -16.78 17.55
N LYS A 107 -6.23 -17.87 18.16
CA LYS A 107 -7.67 -18.22 18.20
C LYS A 107 -8.57 -17.10 18.75
N GLU A 108 -8.06 -16.28 19.65
CA GLU A 108 -8.78 -15.15 20.25
C GLU A 108 -9.21 -14.09 19.23
N TYR A 109 -8.51 -14.00 18.10
CA TYR A 109 -8.71 -13.01 17.05
C TYR A 109 -9.16 -13.62 15.71
N ARG A 110 -9.54 -14.90 15.70
CA ARG A 110 -10.04 -15.61 14.51
C ARG A 110 -11.54 -15.46 14.30
#